data_AF-A0A9X4KCH8-F1
#
_entry.id   AF-A0A9X4KCH8-F1
#
_cell.length_a   1.000
_cell.length_b   1.000
_cell.length_c   1.000
_cell.angle_alpha   90.00
_cell.angle_beta   90.00
_cell.angle_gamma   90.00
#
_symmetry.space_group_name_H-M   'P 1'
#
loop_
_entity.id
_entity.type
_entity.pdbx_description
1 polymer ?
#
loop_
_entity_poly.entity_id
_entity_poly.type
_entity_poly.pdbx_seq_one_letter_code
_entity_poly.pdbx_strand_id
1 'polypeptide(L)' 'QAKRVLTENALVGYFLPCKLAVYVENGTTKIGMPKPTAVIGLVENDALMNIASDIEKRLTACVDKSI' A
#
# COMPACT_ATOMS: atom_id res chain seq x y z
N GLN A 1 -2.59 -8.42 -7.52
CA GLN A 1 -3.27 -7.13 -7.40
C GLN A 1 -2.80 -6.10 -8.44
N ALA A 2 -1.51 -6.01 -8.76
CA ALA A 2 -0.97 -5.06 -9.76
C ALA A 2 -1.72 -5.04 -11.12
N LYS A 3 -1.88 -6.19 -11.79
CA LYS A 3 -2.65 -6.27 -13.06
C LYS A 3 -4.07 -5.72 -12.90
N ARG A 4 -4.75 -6.10 -11.82
CA ARG A 4 -6.16 -5.72 -11.55
C ARG A 4 -6.32 -4.21 -11.38
N VAL A 5 -5.44 -3.57 -10.60
CA VAL A 5 -5.51 -2.11 -10.40
C VAL A 5 -5.10 -1.32 -11.64
N LEU A 6 -4.13 -1.84 -12.43
CA LEU A 6 -3.72 -1.21 -13.69
C LEU A 6 -4.80 -1.31 -14.78
N THR A 7 -5.57 -2.40 -14.81
CA THR A 7 -6.72 -2.55 -15.72
C THR A 7 -7.85 -1.59 -15.38
N GLU A 8 -8.04 -1.29 -14.09
CA GLU A 8 -9.06 -0.33 -13.63
C GLU A 8 -8.65 1.12 -13.90
N ASN A 9 -7.39 1.48 -13.61
CA ASN A 9 -6.85 2.80 -13.92
C ASN A 9 -5.31 2.76 -14.07
N ALA A 10 -4.82 3.12 -15.26
CA ALA A 10 -3.40 3.14 -15.55
C ALA A 10 -2.60 4.12 -14.67
N LEU A 11 -3.21 5.20 -14.18
CA LEU A 11 -2.57 6.16 -13.28
C LEU A 11 -2.12 5.54 -11.96
N VAL A 12 -2.75 4.43 -11.53
CA VAL A 12 -2.31 3.68 -10.35
C VAL A 12 -0.89 3.13 -10.53
N GLY A 13 -0.43 2.96 -11.76
CA GLY A 13 0.94 2.57 -12.06
C GLY A 13 2.00 3.49 -11.45
N TYR A 14 1.70 4.78 -11.24
CA TYR A 14 2.60 5.72 -10.57
C TYR A 14 2.86 5.36 -9.10
N PHE A 15 2.00 4.53 -8.50
CA PHE A 15 2.07 4.12 -7.10
C PHE A 15 2.42 2.63 -6.94
N LEU A 16 2.79 1.97 -8.03
CA LEU A 16 3.30 0.61 -8.00
C LEU A 16 4.82 0.61 -8.08
N PRO A 17 5.50 -0.35 -7.42
CA PRO A 17 4.96 -1.35 -6.50
C PRO A 17 4.58 -0.74 -5.13
N CYS A 18 3.88 -1.51 -4.29
CA CYS A 18 3.68 -1.12 -2.89
C CYS A 18 5.05 -0.95 -2.20
N LYS A 19 5.24 0.19 -1.53
CA LYS A 19 6.51 0.52 -0.87
C LYS A 19 6.49 0.14 0.62
N LEU A 20 7.52 -0.56 1.06
CA LEU A 20 7.83 -0.80 2.47
C LEU A 20 9.22 -0.21 2.76
N ALA A 21 9.35 0.48 3.89
CA ALA A 21 10.62 1.02 4.37
C ALA A 21 10.98 0.34 5.69
N VAL A 22 12.19 -0.21 5.76
CA VAL A 22 12.75 -0.78 6.98
C VAL A 22 13.92 0.10 7.41
N TYR A 23 13.91 0.56 8.65
CA TYR A 23 14.92 1.48 9.16
C TYR A 23 15.09 1.33 10.67
N VAL A 24 16.18 1.83 11.21
CA VAL A 24 16.43 1.87 12.67
C VAL A 24 16.22 3.29 13.15
N GLU A 25 15.41 3.45 14.19
CA GLU A 25 15.17 4.73 14.86
C GLU A 25 15.27 4.52 16.37
N ASN A 26 16.15 5.29 17.01
CA ASN A 26 16.45 5.22 18.44
C ASN A 26 16.81 3.81 18.93
N GLY A 27 17.56 3.05 18.12
CA GLY A 27 17.98 1.67 18.43
C GLY A 27 16.90 0.61 18.17
N THR A 28 15.70 1.00 17.73
CA THR A 28 14.60 0.08 17.42
C THR A 28 14.41 -0.04 15.91
N THR A 29 14.37 -1.27 15.40
CA THR A 29 14.00 -1.54 14.00
C THR A 29 12.51 -1.26 13.79
N LYS A 30 12.18 -0.48 12.77
CA LYS A 30 10.83 -0.11 12.38
C LYS A 30 10.55 -0.49 10.93
N ILE A 31 9.29 -0.81 10.65
CA ILE A 31 8.79 -1.06 9.30
C ILE A 31 7.64 -0.08 9.05
N GLY A 32 7.68 0.66 7.95
CA GLY A 32 6.66 1.62 7.56
C GLY A 32 6.22 1.46 6.11
N MET A 33 4.99 1.86 5.81
CA MET A 33 4.47 1.94 4.45
C MET A 33 3.48 3.10 4.31
N PRO A 34 3.43 3.78 3.16
CA PRO A 34 2.28 4.64 2.85
C PRO A 34 1.04 3.74 2.75
N LYS A 35 -0.05 4.17 3.41
CA LYS A 35 -1.33 3.46 3.34
C LYS A 35 -1.83 3.39 1.90
N PRO A 36 -2.03 2.20 1.31
CA PRO A 36 -2.57 2.07 -0.04
C PRO A 36 -3.87 2.84 -0.24
N THR A 37 -4.76 2.87 0.76
CA THR A 37 -6.02 3.64 0.68
C THR A 37 -5.79 5.14 0.59
N ALA A 38 -4.83 5.69 1.33
CA ALA A 38 -4.49 7.11 1.28
C ALA A 38 -3.90 7.50 -0.07
N VAL A 39 -3.06 6.64 -0.66
CA VAL A 39 -2.44 6.88 -1.96
C VAL A 39 -3.48 6.80 -3.10
N ILE A 40 -4.36 5.80 -3.06
CA ILE A 40 -5.43 5.64 -4.07
C ILE A 40 -6.48 6.75 -3.98
N GLY A 41 -6.74 7.28 -2.78
CA GLY A 41 -7.61 8.45 -2.59
C GLY A 41 -7.19 9.67 -3.41
N LEU A 42 -5.91 9.79 -3.78
CA LEU A 42 -5.41 10.87 -4.64
C LEU A 42 -5.82 10.73 -6.11
N VAL A 43 -6.29 9.54 -6.51
CA VAL A 43 -6.73 9.22 -7.89
C VAL A 43 -8.25 9.39 -8.03
N GLU A 44 -8.96 9.76 -6.94
CA GLU A 44 -10.41 10.02 -6.90
C GLU A 44 -11.26 8.92 -7.58
N ASN A 45 -10.87 7.66 -7.40
CA ASN A 45 -11.56 6.51 -7.99
C ASN A 45 -12.04 5.54 -6.90
N ASP A 46 -13.35 5.59 -6.64
CA ASP A 46 -14.00 4.79 -5.60
C ASP A 46 -13.96 3.28 -5.86
N ALA A 47 -13.96 2.85 -7.13
CA ALA A 47 -13.89 1.43 -7.49
C ALA A 47 -12.56 0.80 -7.02
N LEU A 48 -11.49 1.60 -7.00
CA LEU A 48 -10.18 1.19 -6.52
C LEU A 48 -10.07 1.15 -4.99
N MET A 49 -10.91 1.86 -4.24
CA MET A 49 -10.81 1.95 -2.78
C MET A 49 -10.97 0.59 -2.09
N ASN A 50 -11.87 -0.26 -2.60
CA ASN A 50 -12.05 -1.62 -2.07
C ASN A 50 -10.80 -2.47 -2.28
N ILE A 51 -10.16 -2.34 -3.44
CA ILE A 51 -8.93 -3.08 -3.76
C ILE A 51 -7.76 -2.55 -2.91
N ALA A 52 -7.68 -1.23 -2.74
CA ALA A 52 -6.69 -0.59 -1.88
C ALA A 52 -6.82 -1.05 -0.43
N SER A 53 -8.06 -1.13 0.09
CA SER A 53 -8.35 -1.62 1.45
C SER A 53 -7.93 -3.07 1.66
N ASP A 54 -8.18 -3.96 0.68
CA ASP A 54 -7.70 -5.35 0.72
C ASP A 54 -6.17 -5.43 0.79
N ILE A 55 -5.48 -4.67 -0.07
CA ILE A 55 -4.01 -4.62 -0.11
C ILE A 55 -3.47 -4.11 1.22
N GLU A 56 -4.03 -3.01 1.73
CA GLU A 56 -3.61 -2.40 3.00
C GLU A 56 -3.72 -3.39 4.16
N LYS A 57 -4.88 -4.05 4.32
CA LYS A 57 -5.09 -5.06 5.37
C LYS A 57 -4.05 -6.16 5.32
N ARG A 58 -3.73 -6.66 4.11
CA ARG A 58 -2.75 -7.73 3.93
C ARG A 58 -1.33 -7.28 4.24
N LEU A 59 -0.93 -6.09 3.81
CA LEU A 59 0.39 -5.57 4.09
C LEU A 59 0.58 -5.24 5.57
N THR A 60 -0.43 -4.63 6.22
CA THR A 60 -0.42 -4.40 7.67
C THR A 60 -0.27 -5.72 8.42
N ALA A 61 -1.02 -6.76 8.05
CA ALA A 61 -0.87 -8.08 8.67
C ALA A 61 0.51 -8.72 8.45
N CYS A 62 1.20 -8.43 7.34
CA CYS A 62 2.58 -8.85 7.13
C CYS A 62 3.54 -8.10 8.07
N VAL A 63 3.37 -6.78 8.21
CA VAL A 63 4.17 -5.95 9.12
C VAL A 63 3.98 -6.38 10.56
N ASP A 64 2.73 -6.56 11.01
CA ASP A 64 2.39 -6.95 12.39
C ASP A 64 2.98 -8.32 12.79
N LYS A 65 3.20 -9.22 11.81
CA LYS A 65 3.80 -10.54 12.03
C LYS A 65 5.33 -10.55 11.95
N SER A 66 5.95 -9.42 11.60
CA SER A 66 7.41 -9.32 11.39
C SER A 66 8.17 -8.80 12.61
N ILE A 67 7.46 -8.49 13.69
CA ILE A 67 7.97 -7.95 14.96
C ILE A 67 7.58 -8.86 16.12
#